data_AF-A0A935AHV9-F1
#
_entry.id   AF-A0A935AHV9-F1
#
_cell.length_a   1.000
_cell.length_b   1.000
_cell.length_c   1.000
_cell.angle_alpha   90.00
_cell.angle_beta   90.00
_cell.angle_gamma   90.00
#
_symmetry.space_group_name_H-M   'P 1'
#
loop_
_entity.id
_entity.type
_entity.pdbx_description
1 polymer ?
#
loop_
_entity_poly.entity_id
_entity_poly.type
_entity_poly.pdbx_seq_one_letter_code
_entity_poly.pdbx_strand_id
1 'polypeptide(L)'
;MVSDVSSVVSKFRSRVSSALYLIGEWLYHLIGKVRSLNSIRRYLTGISPAAERVWYDADLLSADEEDVSELYSALLDARPDIELRTVGLYLRRFHAFARKYASISDPDWGELSLGQASLSVRPAYIRECDYLNAIESILLSSERHSQELVTASAMVLLLAYRYGLRASEAAGLIRADWVGDTRPLILVRNNVLRKLKTKAGRRLVPTLFELTPIEVTLIKRVLVMAEANHGGDMAVPLLGNQVRVPETIGRIRTIVIQALRWATGNPTTVIHGARHSFATRVLDSVICADGGLQRSHLEVPIVETMRDRVLGRASQSRRTLWGVARLLGHASPTTSIGSYSHIIDRWLEDYADHNVTRRTRGALLEGAYDLDAEPRRIAQPEFRVFEDQAPTVSVGALVRLARLVSRGANLQRSATALAIPAELSGEVAFALDSIYRASAKRQERKKSLSELMASITEAQWVNLIEFADAVVVPREVTWIKVPTVLDFAGLVGPQRHIVMWREEHFEWIGKFVTSINIKKSDVIVLITPGFTQEQKAWIERHNLARFVSLDESDTQLDTVRTENGRAVVVERAVVIASRRKQHPLGNRILLAVLAIAWQGAVSLAKRDHSPRGLGKK
;
A
#
# COMPACT_ATOMS: atom_id res chain seq x y z
N MET A 1 41.48 -26.90 12.62
CA MET A 1 40.07 -27.20 13.03
C MET A 1 39.14 -26.01 12.85
N VAL A 2 39.37 -24.86 13.52
CA VAL A 2 38.50 -23.67 13.38
C VAL A 2 38.48 -23.12 11.95
N SER A 3 39.65 -22.96 11.33
CA SER A 3 39.82 -22.54 9.92
C SER A 3 39.14 -23.49 8.93
N ASP A 4 39.24 -24.79 9.18
CA ASP A 4 38.77 -25.83 8.26
C ASP A 4 37.23 -25.92 8.29
N VAL A 5 36.62 -25.76 9.47
CA VAL A 5 35.16 -25.71 9.62
C VAL A 5 34.59 -24.45 8.96
N SER A 6 35.23 -23.29 9.10
CA SER A 6 34.81 -22.07 8.41
C SER A 6 34.88 -22.21 6.88
N SER A 7 35.95 -22.83 6.36
CA SER A 7 36.10 -23.11 4.93
C SER A 7 35.00 -24.05 4.41
N VAL A 8 34.59 -25.06 5.19
CA VAL A 8 33.47 -25.93 4.83
C VAL A 8 32.14 -25.18 4.86
N VAL A 9 31.82 -24.48 5.95
CA VAL A 9 30.54 -23.76 6.12
C VAL A 9 30.32 -22.73 5.00
N SER A 10 31.36 -21.95 4.66
CA SER A 10 31.27 -20.94 3.59
C SER A 10 30.94 -21.53 2.20
N LYS A 11 31.40 -22.76 1.89
CA LYS A 11 31.06 -23.45 0.63
C LYS A 11 29.57 -23.82 0.52
N PHE A 12 28.87 -23.94 1.64
CA PHE A 12 27.46 -24.29 1.65
C PHE A 12 26.52 -23.09 1.69
N ARG A 13 27.03 -21.85 1.82
CA ARG A 13 26.22 -20.63 1.94
C ARG A 13 25.16 -20.45 0.86
N SER A 14 25.44 -20.85 -0.38
CA SER A 14 24.50 -20.77 -1.51
C SER A 14 23.78 -22.08 -1.82
N ARG A 15 24.05 -23.15 -1.05
CA ARG A 15 23.57 -24.53 -1.33
C ARG A 15 22.53 -25.02 -0.33
N VAL A 16 22.35 -24.32 0.79
CA VAL A 16 21.37 -24.64 1.83
C VAL A 16 20.56 -23.39 2.19
N SER A 17 19.41 -23.59 2.82
CA SER A 17 18.61 -22.47 3.33
C SER A 17 19.39 -21.62 4.32
N SER A 18 18.98 -20.36 4.47
CA SER A 18 19.67 -19.45 5.39
C SER A 18 19.60 -19.93 6.84
N ALA A 19 18.52 -20.64 7.21
CA ALA A 19 18.38 -21.25 8.53
C ALA A 19 19.41 -22.38 8.78
N LEU A 20 19.62 -23.28 7.81
CA LEU A 20 20.62 -24.34 7.92
C LEU A 20 22.05 -23.78 7.85
N TYR A 21 22.27 -22.75 7.03
CA TYR A 21 23.55 -22.04 7.00
C TYR A 21 23.90 -21.44 8.36
N LEU A 22 22.93 -20.81 9.04
CA LEU A 22 23.12 -20.26 10.39
C LEU A 22 23.47 -21.33 11.44
N ILE A 23 23.00 -22.57 11.29
CA ILE A 23 23.41 -23.69 12.16
C ILE A 23 24.89 -24.04 11.94
N GLY A 24 25.36 -24.03 10.69
CA GLY A 24 26.77 -24.23 10.36
C GLY A 24 27.66 -23.13 10.96
N GLU A 25 27.24 -21.87 10.82
CA GLU A 25 27.93 -20.72 11.44
C GLU A 25 27.88 -20.79 12.98
N TRP A 26 26.81 -21.32 13.55
CA TRP A 26 26.71 -21.54 14.99
C TRP A 26 27.66 -22.65 15.46
N LEU A 27 27.81 -23.75 14.72
CA LEU A 27 28.82 -24.78 15.00
C LEU A 27 30.23 -24.17 15.01
N TYR A 28 30.57 -23.35 14.01
CA TYR A 28 31.83 -22.62 13.96
C TYR A 28 32.02 -21.74 15.20
N HIS A 29 31.00 -20.98 15.59
CA HIS A 29 31.02 -20.16 16.81
C HIS A 29 31.22 -20.97 18.09
N LEU A 30 30.54 -22.12 18.20
CA LEU A 30 30.61 -23.00 19.37
C LEU A 30 32.01 -23.63 19.51
N ILE A 31 32.65 -24.05 18.42
CA ILE A 31 34.03 -24.58 18.46
C ILE A 31 35.01 -23.51 18.96
N GLY A 32 34.82 -22.24 18.58
CA GLY A 32 35.68 -21.14 19.03
C GLY A 32 35.49 -20.73 20.49
N LYS A 33 34.34 -21.02 21.11
CA LYS A 33 34.00 -20.55 22.47
C LYS A 33 33.84 -21.63 23.53
N VAL A 34 33.39 -22.83 23.15
CA VAL A 34 33.04 -23.90 24.08
C VAL A 34 34.19 -24.89 24.16
N ARG A 35 34.78 -25.03 25.34
CA ARG A 35 35.97 -25.87 25.56
C ARG A 35 35.72 -27.38 25.52
N SER A 36 34.45 -27.82 25.59
CA SER A 36 34.06 -29.23 25.65
C SER A 36 33.31 -29.67 24.38
N LEU A 37 33.89 -30.62 23.63
CA LEU A 37 33.27 -31.24 22.46
C LEU A 37 31.94 -31.92 22.80
N ASN A 38 31.80 -32.49 24.00
CA ASN A 38 30.54 -33.09 24.46
C ASN A 38 29.42 -32.05 24.59
N SER A 39 29.75 -30.83 25.04
CA SER A 39 28.77 -29.74 25.11
C SER A 39 28.37 -29.23 23.73
N ILE A 40 29.34 -29.09 22.81
CA ILE A 40 29.08 -28.71 21.42
C ILE A 40 28.15 -29.74 20.75
N ARG A 41 28.50 -31.03 20.87
CA ARG A 41 27.69 -32.12 20.35
C ARG A 41 26.28 -32.05 20.90
N ARG A 42 26.11 -31.89 22.22
CA ARG A 42 24.80 -31.80 22.88
C ARG A 42 23.93 -30.65 22.34
N TYR A 43 24.49 -29.45 22.16
CA TYR A 43 23.74 -28.30 21.65
C TYR A 43 23.27 -28.51 20.20
N LEU A 44 24.15 -29.07 19.35
CA LEU A 44 23.83 -29.34 17.95
C LEU A 44 22.85 -30.51 17.81
N THR A 45 23.07 -31.62 18.50
CA THR A 45 22.14 -32.76 18.47
C THR A 45 20.77 -32.41 19.02
N GLY A 46 20.66 -31.35 19.84
CA GLY A 46 19.41 -30.82 20.34
C GLY A 46 18.57 -30.07 19.29
N ILE A 47 19.18 -29.55 18.22
CA ILE A 47 18.51 -28.70 17.22
C ILE A 47 18.62 -29.28 15.80
N SER A 48 19.82 -29.65 15.36
CA SER A 48 20.15 -29.98 13.97
C SER A 48 19.25 -31.07 13.35
N PRO A 49 18.93 -32.20 14.02
CA PRO A 49 18.09 -33.23 13.41
C PRO A 49 16.66 -32.78 13.09
N ALA A 50 16.08 -31.87 13.88
CA ALA A 50 14.78 -31.29 13.55
C ALA A 50 14.89 -30.12 12.58
N ALA A 51 15.92 -29.29 12.72
CA ALA A 51 16.17 -28.21 11.79
C ALA A 51 16.36 -28.73 10.36
N GLU A 52 17.05 -29.85 10.15
CA GLU A 52 17.19 -30.46 8.83
C GLU A 52 15.83 -30.78 8.19
N ARG A 53 14.83 -31.20 8.99
CA ARG A 53 13.48 -31.53 8.50
C ARG A 53 12.61 -30.29 8.30
N VAL A 54 12.66 -29.36 9.27
CA VAL A 54 11.71 -28.25 9.38
C VAL A 54 12.24 -26.98 8.72
N TRP A 55 13.56 -26.79 8.73
CA TRP A 55 14.23 -25.61 8.21
C TRP A 55 14.90 -25.83 6.85
N TYR A 56 14.63 -26.95 6.18
CA TYR A 56 15.22 -27.30 4.88
C TYR A 56 15.10 -26.17 3.84
N ASP A 57 13.92 -25.53 3.76
CA ASP A 57 13.63 -24.40 2.86
C ASP A 57 13.37 -23.08 3.62
N ALA A 58 13.74 -23.00 4.90
CA ALA A 58 13.42 -21.85 5.73
C ALA A 58 14.42 -20.70 5.59
N ASP A 59 13.91 -19.49 5.32
CA ASP A 59 14.72 -18.27 5.30
C ASP A 59 14.59 -17.47 6.60
N LEU A 60 15.48 -17.73 7.57
CA LEU A 60 15.53 -16.98 8.84
C LEU A 60 16.08 -15.55 8.69
N LEU A 61 16.79 -15.23 7.61
CA LEU A 61 17.36 -13.89 7.39
C LEU A 61 16.29 -12.89 6.97
N SER A 62 15.27 -13.34 6.22
CA SER A 62 14.12 -12.53 5.82
C SER A 62 12.88 -12.69 6.73
N ALA A 63 12.93 -13.63 7.68
CA ALA A 63 11.82 -13.95 8.58
C ALA A 63 11.50 -12.78 9.52
N ASP A 64 10.21 -12.48 9.67
CA ASP A 64 9.75 -11.61 10.74
C ASP A 64 9.60 -12.37 12.08
N GLU A 65 9.27 -11.66 13.15
CA GLU A 65 9.06 -12.24 14.48
C GLU A 65 8.13 -13.45 14.47
N GLU A 66 7.02 -13.39 13.73
CA GLU A 66 6.06 -14.50 13.65
C GLU A 66 6.61 -15.68 12.84
N ASP A 67 7.27 -15.41 11.70
CA ASP A 67 7.94 -16.46 10.92
C ASP A 67 9.00 -17.18 11.76
N VAL A 68 9.78 -16.44 12.56
CA VAL A 68 10.76 -17.03 13.49
C VAL A 68 10.07 -17.80 14.61
N SER A 69 9.01 -17.26 15.22
CA SER A 69 8.19 -17.97 16.24
C SER A 69 7.67 -19.31 15.71
N GLU A 70 7.09 -19.31 14.51
CA GLU A 70 6.52 -20.51 13.91
C GLU A 70 7.60 -21.53 13.52
N LEU A 71 8.72 -21.08 12.96
CA LEU A 71 9.87 -21.96 12.67
C LEU A 71 10.44 -22.59 13.94
N TYR A 72 10.45 -21.86 15.05
CA TYR A 72 10.93 -22.35 16.33
C TYR A 72 9.92 -23.31 16.98
N SER A 73 8.62 -23.01 16.91
CA SER A 73 7.55 -23.93 17.36
C SER A 73 7.60 -25.24 16.59
N ALA A 74 7.70 -25.18 15.26
CA ALA A 74 7.77 -26.37 14.42
C ALA A 74 9.03 -27.20 14.70
N LEU A 75 10.15 -26.56 15.06
CA LEU A 75 11.34 -27.27 15.50
C LEU A 75 11.12 -28.00 16.84
N LEU A 76 10.47 -27.35 17.80
CA LEU A 76 10.10 -27.95 19.08
C LEU A 76 9.18 -29.16 18.89
N ASP A 77 8.16 -29.03 18.04
CA ASP A 77 7.21 -30.10 17.71
C ASP A 77 7.91 -31.29 17.01
N ALA A 78 8.94 -31.01 16.21
CA ALA A 78 9.74 -32.02 15.51
C ALA A 78 10.78 -32.71 16.40
N ARG A 79 10.85 -32.37 17.70
CA ARG A 79 11.74 -32.97 18.72
C ARG A 79 10.98 -33.53 19.94
N PRO A 80 10.04 -34.47 19.75
CA PRO A 80 9.35 -35.10 20.88
C PRO A 80 10.28 -35.98 21.73
N ASP A 81 11.47 -36.33 21.22
CA ASP A 81 12.46 -37.20 21.84
C ASP A 81 13.28 -36.54 22.97
N ILE A 82 13.23 -35.22 23.10
CA ILE A 82 13.93 -34.45 24.14
C ILE A 82 12.89 -33.63 24.92
N GLU A 83 13.10 -33.47 26.23
CA GLU A 83 12.31 -32.54 27.04
C GLU A 83 12.29 -31.14 26.42
N LEU A 84 11.10 -30.60 26.14
CA LEU A 84 10.88 -29.32 25.45
C LEU A 84 11.67 -28.16 26.09
N ARG A 85 11.74 -28.13 27.42
CA ARG A 85 12.51 -27.12 28.17
C ARG A 85 13.99 -27.12 27.77
N THR A 86 14.56 -28.31 27.59
CA THR A 86 15.96 -28.50 27.21
C THR A 86 16.19 -28.05 25.76
N VAL A 87 15.30 -28.41 24.83
CA VAL A 87 15.37 -27.94 23.44
C VAL A 87 15.22 -26.42 23.37
N GLY A 88 14.31 -25.84 24.16
CA GLY A 88 14.11 -24.40 24.30
C GLY A 88 15.36 -23.64 24.74
N LEU A 89 16.12 -24.18 25.70
CA LEU A 89 17.38 -23.59 26.13
C LEU A 89 18.41 -23.56 24.99
N TYR A 90 18.47 -24.61 24.18
CA TYR A 90 19.35 -24.67 23.02
C TYR A 90 18.90 -23.66 21.96
N LEU A 91 17.61 -23.59 21.66
CA LEU A 91 17.04 -22.61 20.72
C LEU A 91 17.34 -21.18 21.15
N ARG A 92 17.24 -20.84 22.43
CA ARG A 92 17.62 -19.51 22.94
C ARG A 92 19.09 -19.19 22.69
N ARG A 93 19.98 -20.15 22.88
CA ARG A 93 21.42 -19.96 22.63
C ARG A 93 21.74 -19.82 21.15
N PHE A 94 21.12 -20.64 20.31
CA PHE A 94 21.20 -20.50 18.86
C PHE A 94 20.69 -19.12 18.42
N HIS A 95 19.52 -18.71 18.93
CA HIS A 95 18.92 -17.42 18.58
C HIS A 95 19.78 -16.22 19.01
N ALA A 96 20.31 -16.23 20.24
CA ALA A 96 21.21 -15.17 20.70
C ALA A 96 22.45 -15.03 19.81
N PHE A 97 22.98 -16.16 19.31
CA PHE A 97 24.03 -16.14 18.29
C PHE A 97 23.54 -15.57 16.97
N ALA A 98 22.46 -16.12 16.40
CA ALA A 98 21.96 -15.76 15.08
C ALA A 98 21.52 -14.30 15.00
N ARG A 99 20.91 -13.76 16.07
CA ARG A 99 20.58 -12.34 16.20
C ARG A 99 21.81 -11.46 16.17
N LYS A 100 22.89 -11.85 16.87
CA LYS A 100 24.15 -11.08 16.86
C LYS A 100 24.89 -11.19 15.53
N TYR A 101 24.87 -12.37 14.91
CA TYR A 101 25.62 -12.66 13.70
C TYR A 101 24.94 -12.11 12.44
N ALA A 102 23.61 -12.23 12.36
CA ALA A 102 22.84 -11.97 11.15
C ALA A 102 21.57 -11.13 11.38
N SER A 103 21.38 -10.55 12.56
CA SER A 103 20.28 -9.62 12.86
C SER A 103 18.88 -10.18 12.60
N ILE A 104 18.69 -11.50 12.80
CA ILE A 104 17.37 -12.11 12.68
C ILE A 104 16.38 -11.52 13.70
N SER A 105 15.09 -11.50 13.34
CA SER A 105 14.00 -11.01 14.20
C SER A 105 13.87 -11.87 15.47
N ASP A 106 13.66 -11.24 16.65
CA ASP A 106 13.33 -11.98 17.87
C ASP A 106 11.99 -12.72 17.68
N PRO A 107 11.83 -14.00 18.10
CA PRO A 107 10.53 -14.62 18.17
C PRO A 107 9.75 -14.13 19.40
N ASP A 108 8.45 -14.37 19.38
CA ASP A 108 7.61 -14.36 20.57
C ASP A 108 7.87 -15.62 21.40
N TRP A 109 8.78 -15.48 22.37
CA TRP A 109 9.10 -16.55 23.31
C TRP A 109 7.92 -16.98 24.20
N GLY A 110 6.88 -16.16 24.32
CA GLY A 110 5.65 -16.48 25.05
C GLY A 110 4.72 -17.41 24.28
N GLU A 111 4.73 -17.36 22.95
CA GLU A 111 3.96 -18.29 22.10
C GLU A 111 4.60 -19.70 22.02
N LEU A 112 5.89 -19.83 22.34
CA LEU A 112 6.59 -21.11 22.32
C LEU A 112 6.27 -21.96 23.56
N SER A 113 5.80 -23.19 23.34
CA SER A 113 5.45 -24.14 24.41
C SER A 113 6.68 -24.76 25.09
N LEU A 114 7.40 -23.97 25.89
CA LEU A 114 8.70 -24.35 26.50
C LEU A 114 8.58 -25.06 27.88
N GLY A 115 7.38 -25.48 28.28
CA GLY A 115 7.09 -26.01 29.62
C GLY A 115 6.87 -24.91 30.68
N GLN A 116 6.32 -25.27 31.85
CA GLN A 116 6.04 -24.30 32.92
C GLN A 116 7.35 -23.63 33.39
N ALA A 117 7.30 -22.29 33.47
CA ALA A 117 8.38 -21.35 33.82
C ALA A 117 9.36 -20.95 32.69
N SER A 118 8.82 -20.24 31.70
CA SER A 118 9.25 -18.85 31.45
C SER A 118 8.17 -18.12 30.66
N LEU A 119 7.22 -17.51 31.37
CA LEU A 119 6.29 -16.55 30.79
C LEU A 119 7.07 -15.25 30.52
N SER A 120 7.96 -15.26 29.53
CA SER A 120 8.45 -14.02 28.91
C SER A 120 7.37 -13.53 27.96
N VAL A 121 6.20 -13.21 28.49
CA VAL A 121 5.15 -12.55 27.74
C VAL A 121 5.64 -11.12 27.52
N ARG A 122 5.70 -10.66 26.28
CA ARG A 122 5.87 -9.23 25.97
C ARG A 122 4.47 -8.63 25.99
N PRO A 123 4.02 -7.97 27.07
CA PRO A 123 2.72 -7.31 27.04
C PRO A 123 2.85 -6.11 26.10
N ALA A 124 2.29 -6.24 24.90
CA ALA A 124 2.31 -5.20 23.90
C ALA A 124 0.89 -4.63 23.74
N TYR A 125 0.68 -3.42 24.24
CA TYR A 125 -0.52 -2.64 23.98
C TYR A 125 -0.13 -1.28 23.39
N ILE A 126 -0.61 -1.02 22.18
CA ILE A 126 -0.44 0.23 21.45
C ILE A 126 -1.77 0.96 21.55
N ARG A 127 -1.76 2.18 22.09
CA ARG A 127 -2.99 2.98 22.18
C ARG A 127 -3.39 3.46 20.78
N GLU A 128 -4.68 3.75 20.61
CA GLU A 128 -5.20 4.21 19.33
C GLU A 128 -4.55 5.52 18.88
N CYS A 129 -4.27 6.44 19.80
CA CYS A 129 -3.54 7.67 19.48
C CYS A 129 -2.11 7.40 18.96
N ASP A 130 -1.36 6.49 19.60
CA ASP A 130 0.01 6.15 19.16
C ASP A 130 -0.02 5.45 17.78
N TYR A 131 -1.02 4.60 17.53
CA TYR A 131 -1.26 3.99 16.22
C TYR A 131 -1.57 5.04 15.14
N LEU A 132 -2.46 6.00 15.42
CA LEU A 132 -2.81 7.05 14.47
C LEU A 132 -1.63 7.98 14.19
N ASN A 133 -0.87 8.35 15.22
CA ASN A 133 0.37 9.12 15.09
C ASN A 133 1.40 8.39 14.21
N ALA A 134 1.50 7.06 14.35
CA ALA A 134 2.36 6.25 13.49
C ALA A 134 1.87 6.23 12.03
N ILE A 135 0.55 6.10 11.77
CA ILE A 135 0.00 6.20 10.41
C ILE A 135 0.32 7.56 9.79
N GLU A 136 0.09 8.65 10.52
CA GLU A 136 0.35 10.00 10.03
C GLU A 136 1.83 10.20 9.71
N SER A 137 2.73 9.77 10.61
CA SER A 137 4.18 9.81 10.39
C SER A 137 4.61 9.04 9.13
N ILE A 138 4.02 7.86 8.88
CA ILE A 138 4.27 7.10 7.65
C ILE A 138 3.80 7.89 6.43
N LEU A 139 2.57 8.42 6.45
CA LEU A 139 1.98 9.14 5.32
C LEU A 139 2.75 10.41 4.95
N LEU A 140 3.34 11.09 5.94
CA LEU A 140 4.18 12.27 5.74
C LEU A 140 5.60 11.95 5.25
N SER A 141 5.99 10.67 5.14
CA SER A 141 7.34 10.27 4.71
C SER A 141 7.52 10.16 3.19
N SER A 142 6.58 10.70 2.40
CA SER A 142 6.56 10.63 0.93
C SER A 142 7.73 11.32 0.23
N GLU A 143 8.44 12.24 0.89
CA GLU A 143 9.68 12.82 0.35
C GLU A 143 10.86 11.83 0.40
N ARG A 144 10.89 10.96 1.41
CA ARG A 144 11.97 9.98 1.61
C ARG A 144 11.69 8.64 0.94
N HIS A 145 10.42 8.35 0.66
CA HIS A 145 9.94 7.06 0.19
C HIS A 145 8.89 7.25 -0.90
N SER A 146 8.83 6.34 -1.87
CA SER A 146 7.81 6.44 -2.91
C SER A 146 6.39 6.36 -2.32
N GLN A 147 5.43 7.00 -2.99
CA GLN A 147 4.05 7.05 -2.52
C GLN A 147 3.44 5.65 -2.39
N GLU A 148 3.80 4.71 -3.25
CA GLU A 148 3.36 3.31 -3.20
C GLU A 148 3.87 2.61 -1.94
N LEU A 149 5.13 2.86 -1.58
CA LEU A 149 5.76 2.25 -0.40
C LEU A 149 5.16 2.80 0.89
N VAL A 150 4.94 4.11 0.95
CA VAL A 150 4.27 4.80 2.06
C VAL A 150 2.85 4.28 2.24
N THR A 151 2.09 4.21 1.14
CA THR A 151 0.69 3.75 1.17
C THR A 151 0.60 2.27 1.58
N ALA A 152 1.48 1.40 1.07
CA ALA A 152 1.53 0.01 1.48
C ALA A 152 1.91 -0.16 2.96
N SER A 153 2.85 0.65 3.47
CA SER A 153 3.27 0.63 4.88
C SER A 153 2.14 1.04 5.82
N ALA A 154 1.45 2.14 5.52
CA ALA A 154 0.30 2.58 6.29
C ALA A 154 -0.84 1.54 6.27
N MET A 155 -1.08 0.90 5.12
CA MET A 155 -2.08 -0.17 5.01
C MET A 155 -1.72 -1.42 5.82
N VAL A 156 -0.45 -1.84 5.82
CA VAL A 156 -0.01 -2.98 6.65
C VAL A 156 -0.23 -2.70 8.13
N LEU A 157 0.09 -1.49 8.59
CA LEU A 157 -0.17 -1.07 9.97
C LEU A 157 -1.68 -1.04 10.29
N LEU A 158 -2.50 -0.47 9.40
CA LEU A 158 -3.96 -0.45 9.54
C LEU A 158 -4.53 -1.87 9.64
N LEU A 159 -4.09 -2.79 8.77
CA LEU A 159 -4.58 -4.16 8.75
C LEU A 159 -4.14 -4.96 9.99
N ALA A 160 -2.93 -4.71 10.49
CA ALA A 160 -2.47 -5.31 11.74
C ALA A 160 -3.29 -4.81 12.94
N TYR A 161 -3.53 -3.49 13.04
CA TYR A 161 -4.16 -2.88 14.21
C TYR A 161 -5.70 -2.95 14.22
N ARG A 162 -6.36 -2.79 13.07
CA ARG A 162 -7.85 -2.80 12.97
C ARG A 162 -8.44 -4.17 12.65
N TYR A 163 -7.65 -5.07 12.07
CA TYR A 163 -8.11 -6.40 11.64
C TYR A 163 -7.26 -7.54 12.24
N GLY A 164 -6.22 -7.25 13.02
CA GLY A 164 -5.40 -8.30 13.63
C GLY A 164 -4.70 -9.18 12.60
N LEU A 165 -4.45 -8.71 11.38
CA LEU A 165 -3.72 -9.48 10.38
C LEU A 165 -2.24 -9.54 10.73
N ARG A 166 -1.60 -10.65 10.37
CA ARG A 166 -0.14 -10.74 10.33
C ARG A 166 0.43 -9.80 9.28
N ALA A 167 1.67 -9.35 9.45
CA ALA A 167 2.30 -8.46 8.46
C ALA A 167 2.37 -9.11 7.07
N SER A 168 2.71 -10.41 7.03
CA SER A 168 2.74 -11.21 5.80
C SER A 168 1.34 -11.47 5.21
N GLU A 169 0.32 -11.65 6.06
CA GLU A 169 -1.08 -11.76 5.61
C GLU A 169 -1.58 -10.45 4.99
N ALA A 170 -1.28 -9.32 5.62
CA ALA A 170 -1.65 -7.98 5.15
C ALA A 170 -0.96 -7.64 3.83
N ALA A 171 0.35 -7.87 3.73
CA ALA A 171 1.10 -7.64 2.50
C ALA A 171 0.66 -8.56 1.36
N GLY A 172 0.26 -9.79 1.66
CA GLY A 172 -0.13 -10.79 0.67
C GLY A 172 -1.60 -10.77 0.24
N LEU A 173 -2.40 -9.77 0.65
CA LEU A 173 -3.80 -9.65 0.20
C LEU A 173 -3.87 -9.41 -1.31
N ILE A 174 -4.79 -10.12 -1.97
CA ILE A 174 -5.21 -9.78 -3.35
C ILE A 174 -6.51 -8.98 -3.31
N ARG A 175 -6.86 -8.33 -4.42
CA ARG A 175 -8.11 -7.56 -4.51
C ARG A 175 -9.35 -8.39 -4.20
N ALA A 176 -9.40 -9.65 -4.63
CA ALA A 176 -10.50 -10.57 -4.32
C ALA A 176 -10.64 -10.91 -2.83
N ASP A 177 -9.64 -10.62 -2.00
CA ASP A 177 -9.69 -10.85 -0.57
C ASP A 177 -10.34 -9.69 0.21
N TRP A 178 -10.65 -8.58 -0.47
CA TRP A 178 -11.28 -7.40 0.10
C TRP A 178 -12.74 -7.28 -0.35
N VAL A 179 -13.70 -7.37 0.57
CA VAL A 179 -15.14 -7.33 0.23
C VAL A 179 -15.82 -6.14 0.89
N GLY A 180 -16.32 -5.20 0.08
CA GLY A 180 -17.07 -4.02 0.51
C GLY A 180 -16.21 -2.76 0.69
N ASP A 181 -16.85 -1.59 0.60
CA ASP A 181 -16.16 -0.30 0.52
C ASP A 181 -16.14 0.47 1.84
N THR A 182 -17.22 0.39 2.64
CA THR A 182 -17.41 1.20 3.85
C THR A 182 -17.06 0.46 5.13
N ARG A 183 -17.43 -0.81 5.23
CA ARG A 183 -17.08 -1.72 6.32
C ARG A 183 -16.58 -3.02 5.72
N PRO A 184 -15.32 -3.07 5.26
CA PRO A 184 -14.82 -4.21 4.53
C PRO A 184 -14.76 -5.49 5.36
N LEU A 185 -15.00 -6.60 4.70
CA LEU A 185 -14.77 -7.95 5.19
C LEU A 185 -13.50 -8.49 4.52
N ILE A 186 -12.51 -8.84 5.33
CA ILE A 186 -11.22 -9.34 4.86
C ILE A 186 -11.22 -10.87 4.85
N LEU A 187 -10.94 -11.46 3.69
CA LEU A 187 -10.77 -12.89 3.50
C LEU A 187 -9.30 -13.27 3.67
N VAL A 188 -8.99 -14.00 4.73
CA VAL A 188 -7.67 -14.61 4.90
C VAL A 188 -7.72 -16.04 4.40
N ARG A 189 -7.12 -16.29 3.22
CA ARG A 189 -7.11 -17.59 2.54
C ARG A 189 -5.85 -17.74 1.67
N ASN A 190 -5.62 -18.95 1.17
CA ASN A 190 -4.61 -19.19 0.13
C ASN A 190 -4.95 -18.41 -1.13
N ASN A 191 -3.95 -17.84 -1.76
CA ASN A 191 -4.07 -17.16 -3.05
C ASN A 191 -2.75 -17.25 -3.84
N VAL A 192 -2.63 -16.49 -4.93
CA VAL A 192 -1.45 -16.49 -5.81
C VAL A 192 -0.19 -15.87 -5.18
N LEU A 193 -0.33 -15.15 -4.06
CA LEU A 193 0.79 -14.49 -3.35
C LEU A 193 1.23 -15.28 -2.12
N ARG A 194 0.30 -15.94 -1.43
CA ARG A 194 0.57 -16.61 -0.16
C ARG A 194 -0.19 -17.92 0.00
N LYS A 195 0.44 -18.86 0.70
CA LYS A 195 -0.21 -20.06 1.26
C LYS A 195 -0.28 -19.92 2.78
N LEU A 196 -1.43 -20.28 3.34
CA LEU A 196 -1.63 -20.39 4.78
C LEU A 196 -1.02 -21.69 5.28
N LYS A 197 -0.30 -21.61 6.40
CA LYS A 197 0.41 -22.73 7.01
C LYS A 197 -0.55 -23.76 7.65
N THR A 198 -1.74 -23.35 8.11
CA THR A 198 -2.73 -24.24 8.74
C THR A 198 -4.14 -24.00 8.22
N LYS A 199 -5.02 -25.02 8.36
CA LYS A 199 -6.46 -24.88 8.07
C LYS A 199 -7.13 -23.82 8.95
N ALA A 200 -6.68 -23.67 10.19
CA ALA A 200 -7.18 -22.67 11.14
C ALA A 200 -6.86 -21.22 10.73
N GLY A 201 -5.80 -21.02 9.93
CA GLY A 201 -5.46 -19.70 9.38
C GLY A 201 -6.52 -19.16 8.40
N ARG A 202 -7.36 -20.02 7.80
CA ARG A 202 -8.41 -19.60 6.87
C ARG A 202 -9.57 -19.00 7.64
N ARG A 203 -9.80 -17.70 7.48
CA ARG A 203 -10.79 -16.95 8.27
C ARG A 203 -11.35 -15.73 7.54
N LEU A 204 -12.41 -15.19 8.13
CA LEU A 204 -13.04 -13.94 7.75
C LEU A 204 -12.85 -12.95 8.89
N VAL A 205 -12.38 -11.74 8.58
CA VAL A 205 -12.22 -10.68 9.57
C VAL A 205 -13.07 -9.47 9.16
N PRO A 206 -14.21 -9.22 9.83
CA PRO A 206 -15.04 -8.05 9.56
C PRO A 206 -14.44 -6.78 10.16
N THR A 207 -14.84 -5.60 9.68
CA THR A 207 -14.62 -4.35 10.40
C THR A 207 -15.34 -4.37 11.73
N LEU A 208 -14.58 -4.36 12.83
CA LEU A 208 -15.12 -4.36 14.20
C LEU A 208 -15.12 -2.97 14.84
N PHE A 209 -14.14 -2.14 14.49
CA PHE A 209 -13.97 -0.81 15.05
C PHE A 209 -14.41 0.28 14.08
N GLU A 210 -14.76 1.45 14.60
CA GLU A 210 -14.94 2.63 13.75
C GLU A 210 -13.62 3.04 13.11
N LEU A 211 -13.70 3.47 11.85
CA LEU A 211 -12.54 3.90 11.08
C LEU A 211 -12.51 5.43 11.07
N THR A 212 -11.37 5.99 11.42
CA THR A 212 -11.12 7.43 11.40
C THR A 212 -11.05 7.98 9.96
N PRO A 213 -11.20 9.30 9.76
CA PRO A 213 -11.13 9.89 8.42
C PRO A 213 -9.83 9.58 7.66
N ILE A 214 -8.68 9.54 8.35
CA ILE A 214 -7.37 9.22 7.75
C ILE A 214 -7.34 7.77 7.26
N GLU A 215 -7.90 6.83 8.02
CA GLU A 215 -8.01 5.42 7.65
C GLU A 215 -8.95 5.22 6.46
N VAL A 216 -10.12 5.86 6.49
CA VAL A 216 -11.09 5.79 5.39
C VAL A 216 -10.50 6.34 4.10
N THR A 217 -9.76 7.45 4.19
CA THR A 217 -9.08 8.06 3.04
C THR A 217 -8.00 7.13 2.48
N LEU A 218 -7.19 6.53 3.34
CA LEU A 218 -6.16 5.56 2.96
C LEU A 218 -6.77 4.34 2.26
N ILE A 219 -7.82 3.74 2.82
CA ILE A 219 -8.53 2.60 2.24
C ILE A 219 -9.08 2.96 0.86
N LYS A 220 -9.79 4.09 0.74
CA LYS A 220 -10.35 4.53 -0.55
C LYS A 220 -9.27 4.74 -1.59
N ARG A 221 -8.15 5.37 -1.22
CA ARG A 221 -7.00 5.56 -2.11
C ARG A 221 -6.52 4.22 -2.65
N VAL A 222 -6.29 3.24 -1.78
CA VAL A 222 -5.79 1.91 -2.19
C VAL A 222 -6.76 1.19 -3.11
N LEU A 223 -8.06 1.17 -2.78
CA LEU A 223 -9.07 0.49 -3.59
C LEU A 223 -9.23 1.11 -4.98
N VAL A 224 -9.35 2.44 -5.03
CA VAL A 224 -9.43 3.17 -6.30
C VAL A 224 -8.15 2.97 -7.11
N MET A 225 -7.00 2.96 -6.44
CA MET A 225 -5.73 2.80 -7.13
C MET A 225 -5.53 1.41 -7.71
N ALA A 226 -5.93 0.39 -6.97
CA ALA A 226 -5.96 -0.97 -7.45
C ALA A 226 -6.91 -1.12 -8.66
N GLU A 227 -8.09 -0.48 -8.63
CA GLU A 227 -9.00 -0.48 -9.78
C GLU A 227 -8.45 0.26 -10.99
N ALA A 228 -7.84 1.43 -10.78
CA ALA A 228 -7.30 2.21 -11.88
C ALA A 228 -6.08 1.53 -12.53
N ASN A 229 -5.31 0.74 -11.78
CA ASN A 229 -4.14 0.02 -12.29
C ASN A 229 -4.52 -1.33 -12.93
N HIS A 230 -5.48 -2.06 -12.35
CA HIS A 230 -5.73 -3.45 -12.72
C HIS A 230 -7.16 -3.72 -13.21
N GLY A 231 -8.02 -2.71 -13.28
CA GLY A 231 -9.37 -2.83 -13.83
C GLY A 231 -10.19 -3.88 -13.09
N GLY A 232 -10.68 -4.88 -13.83
CA GLY A 232 -11.45 -6.01 -13.30
C GLY A 232 -10.62 -7.20 -12.80
N ASP A 233 -9.28 -7.16 -12.90
CA ASP A 233 -8.45 -8.26 -12.40
C ASP A 233 -8.41 -8.25 -10.87
N MET A 234 -9.03 -9.28 -10.28
CA MET A 234 -9.15 -9.46 -8.84
C MET A 234 -8.04 -10.34 -8.24
N ALA A 235 -7.22 -11.00 -9.07
CA ALA A 235 -6.15 -11.90 -8.64
C ALA A 235 -4.82 -11.17 -8.35
N VAL A 236 -4.74 -9.88 -8.65
CA VAL A 236 -3.56 -9.04 -8.40
C VAL A 236 -3.42 -8.62 -6.93
N PRO A 237 -2.19 -8.31 -6.47
CA PRO A 237 -1.97 -7.77 -5.13
C PRO A 237 -2.78 -6.51 -4.88
N LEU A 238 -3.41 -6.42 -3.71
CA LEU A 238 -4.18 -5.24 -3.31
C LEU A 238 -3.26 -4.03 -3.12
N LEU A 239 -2.08 -4.26 -2.53
CA LEU A 239 -1.11 -3.20 -2.23
C LEU A 239 -0.19 -2.88 -3.42
N GLY A 240 -0.42 -3.46 -4.60
CA GLY A 240 0.40 -3.26 -5.80
C GLY A 240 1.53 -4.28 -5.98
N ASN A 241 2.11 -4.33 -7.19
CA ASN A 241 3.07 -5.37 -7.56
C ASN A 241 4.40 -5.32 -6.78
N GLN A 242 4.73 -4.20 -6.14
CA GLN A 242 5.93 -4.05 -5.35
C GLN A 242 5.98 -5.01 -4.15
N VAL A 243 4.83 -5.50 -3.66
CA VAL A 243 4.81 -6.53 -2.60
C VAL A 243 5.24 -7.92 -3.07
N ARG A 244 5.46 -8.12 -4.37
CA ARG A 244 6.05 -9.38 -4.89
C ARG A 244 7.57 -9.43 -4.71
N VAL A 245 8.19 -8.29 -4.39
CA VAL A 245 9.63 -8.14 -4.21
C VAL A 245 9.95 -8.26 -2.71
N PRO A 246 10.68 -9.31 -2.26
CA PRO A 246 10.97 -9.52 -0.84
C PRO A 246 11.65 -8.32 -0.16
N GLU A 247 12.57 -7.65 -0.86
CA GLU A 247 13.28 -6.47 -0.37
C GLU A 247 12.31 -5.32 -0.05
N THR A 248 11.28 -5.15 -0.88
CA THR A 248 10.24 -4.16 -0.66
C THR A 248 9.40 -4.48 0.57
N ILE A 249 9.05 -5.75 0.79
CA ILE A 249 8.36 -6.18 2.02
C ILE A 249 9.21 -5.86 3.25
N GLY A 250 10.52 -6.12 3.19
CA GLY A 250 11.47 -5.75 4.24
C GLY A 250 11.43 -4.25 4.55
N ARG A 251 11.47 -3.41 3.51
CA ARG A 251 11.37 -1.94 3.66
C ARG A 251 10.03 -1.48 4.26
N ILE A 252 8.92 -2.07 3.81
CA ILE A 252 7.58 -1.81 4.38
C ILE A 252 7.60 -2.08 5.88
N ARG A 253 8.10 -3.25 6.29
CA ARG A 253 8.21 -3.62 7.71
C ARG A 253 9.06 -2.63 8.49
N THR A 254 10.23 -2.23 7.94
CA THR A 254 11.12 -1.25 8.59
C THR A 254 10.42 0.09 8.82
N ILE A 255 9.72 0.63 7.81
CA ILE A 255 9.00 1.90 7.92
C ILE A 255 7.94 1.82 9.03
N VAL A 256 7.14 0.75 9.06
CA VAL A 256 6.11 0.55 10.09
C VAL A 256 6.72 0.46 11.48
N ILE A 257 7.78 -0.33 11.65
CA ILE A 257 8.45 -0.51 12.95
C ILE A 257 9.04 0.82 13.44
N GLN A 258 9.69 1.59 12.57
CA GLN A 258 10.26 2.89 12.93
C GLN A 258 9.17 3.88 13.36
N ALA A 259 8.06 3.95 12.63
CA ALA A 259 6.94 4.82 12.98
C ALA A 259 6.29 4.42 14.31
N LEU A 260 6.10 3.11 14.55
CA LEU A 260 5.56 2.61 15.82
C LEU A 260 6.49 2.92 17.00
N ARG A 261 7.79 2.68 16.86
CA ARG A 261 8.77 2.97 17.92
C ARG A 261 8.84 4.45 18.24
N TRP A 262 8.77 5.29 17.20
CA TRP A 262 8.70 6.74 17.38
C TRP A 262 7.41 7.16 18.10
N ALA A 263 6.25 6.70 17.65
CA ALA A 263 4.97 7.11 18.22
C ALA A 263 4.75 6.60 19.65
N THR A 264 5.21 5.39 19.96
CA THR A 264 5.08 4.79 21.30
C THR A 264 6.21 5.19 22.27
N GLY A 265 7.32 5.76 21.77
CA GLY A 265 8.54 5.98 22.54
C GLY A 265 9.23 4.69 23.02
N ASN A 266 8.74 3.52 22.62
CA ASN A 266 9.27 2.23 23.06
C ASN A 266 10.12 1.58 21.95
N PRO A 267 11.45 1.43 22.14
CA PRO A 267 12.36 0.87 21.14
C PRO A 267 12.15 -0.62 20.86
N THR A 268 11.38 -1.30 21.71
CA THR A 268 11.06 -2.73 21.57
C THR A 268 9.77 -2.98 20.80
N THR A 269 9.01 -1.93 20.44
CA THR A 269 7.77 -2.07 19.67
C THR A 269 8.03 -2.67 18.29
N VAL A 270 7.12 -3.55 17.88
CA VAL A 270 7.11 -4.35 16.65
C VAL A 270 5.69 -4.39 16.07
N ILE A 271 5.55 -4.82 14.82
CA ILE A 271 4.25 -4.87 14.13
C ILE A 271 3.28 -5.83 14.83
N HIS A 272 3.80 -6.94 15.38
CA HIS A 272 3.00 -7.91 16.12
C HIS A 272 2.27 -7.26 17.31
N GLY A 273 2.86 -6.25 17.93
CA GLY A 273 2.21 -5.46 18.98
C GLY A 273 0.89 -4.81 18.56
N ALA A 274 0.73 -4.45 17.28
CA ALA A 274 -0.55 -3.95 16.74
C ALA A 274 -1.60 -5.07 16.66
N ARG A 275 -1.20 -6.28 16.28
CA ARG A 275 -2.06 -7.47 16.32
C ARG A 275 -2.42 -7.84 17.77
N HIS A 276 -1.49 -7.73 18.71
CA HIS A 276 -1.79 -7.90 20.14
C HIS A 276 -2.84 -6.89 20.60
N SER A 277 -2.66 -5.62 20.22
CA SER A 277 -3.59 -4.54 20.56
C SER A 277 -4.98 -4.81 20.00
N PHE A 278 -5.10 -5.27 18.76
CA PHE A 278 -6.38 -5.72 18.18
C PHE A 278 -7.03 -6.80 19.05
N ALA A 279 -6.28 -7.87 19.36
CA ALA A 279 -6.77 -9.00 20.12
C ALA A 279 -7.26 -8.58 21.51
N THR A 280 -6.46 -7.80 22.25
CA THR A 280 -6.79 -7.30 23.59
C THR A 280 -8.05 -6.43 23.54
N ARG A 281 -8.17 -5.53 22.57
CA ARG A 281 -9.34 -4.65 22.42
C ARG A 281 -10.63 -5.39 22.09
N VAL A 282 -10.57 -6.38 21.20
CA VAL A 282 -11.73 -7.23 20.91
C VAL A 282 -12.09 -8.06 22.13
N LEU A 283 -11.10 -8.65 22.80
CA LEU A 283 -11.31 -9.48 23.98
C LEU A 283 -11.97 -8.68 25.11
N ASP A 284 -11.48 -7.47 25.39
CA ASP A 284 -12.07 -6.52 26.35
C ASP A 284 -13.55 -6.24 26.02
N SER A 285 -13.83 -5.82 24.79
CA SER A 285 -15.19 -5.47 24.36
C SER A 285 -16.17 -6.64 24.42
N VAL A 286 -15.72 -7.86 24.10
CA VAL A 286 -16.57 -9.05 24.07
C VAL A 286 -16.76 -9.67 25.48
N ILE A 287 -15.84 -9.43 26.42
CA ILE A 287 -15.90 -9.96 27.81
C ILE A 287 -16.56 -9.00 28.81
N CYS A 288 -16.55 -7.68 28.61
CA CYS A 288 -17.19 -6.75 29.56
C CYS A 288 -18.67 -7.13 29.82
N ALA A 289 -19.07 -7.23 31.09
CA ALA A 289 -20.42 -7.66 31.46
C ALA A 289 -21.50 -6.69 30.95
N ASP A 290 -22.70 -7.23 30.65
CA ASP A 290 -23.89 -6.46 30.31
C ASP A 290 -24.38 -5.69 31.55
N GLY A 291 -23.70 -4.59 31.88
CA GLY A 291 -23.85 -3.90 33.15
C GLY A 291 -23.33 -2.46 33.13
N GLY A 292 -24.02 -1.57 32.40
CA GLY A 292 -24.03 -0.13 32.67
C GLY A 292 -22.83 0.72 32.20
N LEU A 293 -21.62 0.17 32.06
CA LEU A 293 -20.52 0.93 31.45
C LEU A 293 -20.61 0.85 29.91
N GLN A 294 -20.90 1.99 29.27
CA GLN A 294 -20.97 2.13 27.81
C GLN A 294 -19.59 1.99 27.11
N ARG A 295 -18.49 1.92 27.87
CA ARG A 295 -17.11 1.84 27.38
C ARG A 295 -16.36 0.75 28.10
N SER A 296 -15.53 0.01 27.37
CA SER A 296 -14.65 -1.02 27.91
C SER A 296 -13.48 -0.37 28.67
N HIS A 297 -12.71 -1.19 29.39
CA HIS A 297 -11.55 -0.74 30.17
C HIS A 297 -10.47 -0.04 29.33
N LEU A 298 -10.41 -0.36 28.04
CA LEU A 298 -9.53 0.26 27.05
C LEU A 298 -10.19 1.40 26.26
N GLU A 299 -11.26 1.98 26.79
CA GLU A 299 -12.07 3.04 26.18
C GLU A 299 -12.65 2.66 24.80
N VAL A 300 -12.71 1.36 24.51
CA VAL A 300 -13.33 0.85 23.29
C VAL A 300 -14.85 0.86 23.50
N PRO A 301 -15.64 1.38 22.55
CA PRO A 301 -17.09 1.25 22.64
C PRO A 301 -17.47 -0.23 22.78
N ILE A 302 -18.19 -0.56 23.85
CA ILE A 302 -18.83 -1.88 23.97
C ILE A 302 -20.05 -1.80 23.08
N VAL A 303 -19.94 -2.35 21.87
CA VAL A 303 -21.08 -2.37 20.96
C VAL A 303 -21.61 -3.79 20.92
N GLU A 304 -22.86 -3.99 21.32
CA GLU A 304 -23.59 -5.25 21.10
C GLU A 304 -23.44 -5.74 19.66
N THR A 305 -23.33 -4.81 18.70
CA THR A 305 -23.05 -5.09 17.29
C THR A 305 -21.72 -5.79 17.04
N MET A 306 -20.67 -5.53 17.82
CA MET A 306 -19.40 -6.25 17.72
C MET A 306 -19.60 -7.71 18.14
N ARG A 307 -20.26 -7.94 19.27
CA ARG A 307 -20.56 -9.30 19.76
C ARG A 307 -21.42 -10.06 18.78
N ASP A 308 -22.46 -9.41 18.25
CA ASP A 308 -23.32 -10.00 17.23
C ASP A 308 -22.53 -10.40 15.96
N ARG A 309 -21.65 -9.53 15.45
CA ARG A 309 -20.79 -9.84 14.30
C ARG A 309 -19.81 -10.99 14.55
N VAL A 310 -19.25 -11.08 15.76
CA VAL A 310 -18.22 -12.08 16.08
C VAL A 310 -18.83 -13.41 16.51
N LEU A 311 -19.94 -13.40 17.25
CA LEU A 311 -20.53 -14.57 17.91
C LEU A 311 -21.85 -15.03 17.28
N GLY A 312 -22.46 -14.22 16.41
CA GLY A 312 -23.80 -14.43 15.85
C GLY A 312 -24.93 -14.13 16.84
N ARG A 313 -24.61 -13.49 17.97
CA ARG A 313 -25.56 -12.99 18.98
C ARG A 313 -24.86 -12.00 19.91
N ALA A 314 -25.61 -11.04 20.44
CA ALA A 314 -25.07 -10.03 21.37
C ALA A 314 -24.67 -10.61 22.75
N SER A 315 -25.29 -11.70 23.20
CA SER A 315 -25.04 -12.30 24.52
C SER A 315 -23.72 -13.05 24.62
N GLN A 316 -23.01 -12.88 25.73
CA GLN A 316 -21.80 -13.67 26.03
C GLN A 316 -22.08 -15.17 26.15
N SER A 317 -21.09 -16.01 25.79
CA SER A 317 -21.17 -17.45 25.99
C SER A 317 -19.81 -18.14 25.83
N ARG A 318 -19.78 -19.48 25.96
CA ARG A 318 -18.60 -20.31 25.63
C ARG A 318 -18.01 -20.03 24.23
N ARG A 319 -18.77 -19.41 23.31
CA ARG A 319 -18.30 -19.00 21.98
C ARG A 319 -17.38 -17.78 22.00
N THR A 320 -17.36 -16.97 23.05
CA THR A 320 -16.60 -15.71 23.14
C THR A 320 -15.12 -15.91 22.78
N LEU A 321 -14.44 -16.79 23.51
CA LEU A 321 -13.02 -17.05 23.31
C LEU A 321 -12.72 -17.73 21.97
N TRP A 322 -13.63 -18.58 21.50
CA TRP A 322 -13.55 -19.20 20.17
C TRP A 322 -13.74 -18.18 19.04
N GLY A 323 -14.59 -17.17 19.24
CA GLY A 323 -14.76 -16.06 18.31
C GLY A 323 -13.46 -15.26 18.14
N VAL A 324 -12.80 -14.93 19.26
CA VAL A 324 -11.49 -14.26 19.25
C VAL A 324 -10.42 -15.13 18.59
N ALA A 325 -10.32 -16.42 18.97
CA ALA A 325 -9.40 -17.36 18.33
C ALA A 325 -9.63 -17.46 16.82
N ARG A 326 -10.88 -17.48 16.37
CA ARG A 326 -11.23 -17.52 14.95
C ARG A 326 -10.82 -16.24 14.20
N LEU A 327 -10.96 -15.06 14.81
CA LEU A 327 -10.52 -13.78 14.21
C LEU A 327 -9.00 -13.71 14.05
N LEU A 328 -8.27 -14.30 14.99
CA LEU A 328 -6.81 -14.35 14.97
C LEU A 328 -6.27 -15.52 14.12
N GLY A 329 -7.08 -16.54 13.85
CA GLY A 329 -6.65 -17.75 13.15
C GLY A 329 -5.91 -18.75 14.04
N HIS A 330 -6.17 -18.70 15.35
CA HIS A 330 -5.63 -19.66 16.32
C HIS A 330 -6.44 -20.95 16.31
N ALA A 331 -5.76 -22.08 16.50
CA ALA A 331 -6.41 -23.39 16.60
C ALA A 331 -7.14 -23.60 17.94
N SER A 332 -6.74 -22.85 18.97
CA SER A 332 -7.28 -22.96 20.34
C SER A 332 -7.42 -21.58 20.99
N PRO A 333 -8.44 -21.36 21.84
CA PRO A 333 -8.52 -20.16 22.66
C PRO A 333 -7.44 -20.07 23.75
N THR A 334 -6.76 -21.16 24.09
CA THR A 334 -5.64 -21.14 25.06
C THR A 334 -4.51 -20.24 24.58
N THR A 335 -4.19 -20.27 23.27
CA THR A 335 -3.23 -19.35 22.64
C THR A 335 -3.69 -17.91 22.74
N SER A 336 -4.99 -17.66 22.50
CA SER A 336 -5.57 -16.31 22.60
C SER A 336 -5.49 -15.75 24.03
N ILE A 337 -5.82 -16.55 25.05
CA ILE A 337 -5.75 -16.07 26.44
C ILE A 337 -4.30 -15.90 26.90
N GLY A 338 -3.46 -16.92 26.66
CA GLY A 338 -2.08 -16.94 27.15
C GLY A 338 -1.22 -15.81 26.60
N SER A 339 -1.46 -15.41 25.35
CA SER A 339 -0.64 -14.40 24.66
C SER A 339 -1.29 -13.02 24.55
N TYR A 340 -2.62 -12.88 24.74
CA TYR A 340 -3.34 -11.63 24.42
C TYR A 340 -4.24 -11.09 25.54
N SER A 341 -4.38 -11.81 26.66
CA SER A 341 -5.18 -11.36 27.80
C SER A 341 -4.37 -10.48 28.77
N HIS A 342 -3.86 -9.34 28.30
CA HIS A 342 -3.00 -8.45 29.10
C HIS A 342 -3.75 -7.51 30.07
N ILE A 343 -5.08 -7.59 30.12
CA ILE A 343 -5.94 -6.69 30.92
C ILE A 343 -6.78 -7.45 31.96
N ILE A 344 -6.32 -8.64 32.37
CA ILE A 344 -7.02 -9.47 33.36
C ILE A 344 -7.15 -8.71 34.69
N ASP A 345 -6.15 -7.91 35.05
CA ASP A 345 -6.17 -7.02 36.20
C ASP A 345 -7.36 -6.05 36.17
N ARG A 346 -7.67 -5.46 35.01
CA ARG A 346 -8.83 -4.57 34.84
C ARG A 346 -10.15 -5.30 34.98
N TRP A 347 -10.27 -6.51 34.44
CA TRP A 347 -11.47 -7.31 34.67
C TRP A 347 -11.60 -7.74 36.13
N LEU A 348 -10.49 -8.00 36.83
CA LEU A 348 -10.52 -8.30 38.26
C LEU A 348 -11.00 -7.09 39.09
N GLU A 349 -10.76 -5.85 38.65
CA GLU A 349 -11.33 -4.65 39.29
C GLU A 349 -12.86 -4.68 39.31
N ASP A 350 -13.52 -5.18 38.25
CA ASP A 350 -14.99 -5.31 38.19
C ASP A 350 -15.54 -6.34 39.20
N TYR A 351 -14.74 -7.37 39.52
CA TYR A 351 -15.11 -8.43 40.47
C TYR A 351 -14.67 -8.12 41.91
N ALA A 352 -13.71 -7.22 42.10
CA ALA A 352 -13.26 -6.79 43.41
C ALA A 352 -14.30 -5.84 44.04
N ASP A 353 -14.80 -6.20 45.22
CA ASP A 353 -15.72 -5.37 45.98
C ASP A 353 -15.07 -3.99 46.21
N HIS A 354 -15.74 -2.91 45.76
CA HIS A 354 -15.24 -1.53 45.80
C HIS A 354 -14.86 -1.08 47.23
N ASN A 355 -15.33 -1.79 48.25
CA ASN A 355 -14.98 -1.57 49.65
C ASN A 355 -13.53 -1.97 50.00
N VAL A 356 -12.90 -2.86 49.22
CA VAL A 356 -11.52 -3.32 49.47
C VAL A 356 -10.50 -2.30 48.95
N THR A 357 -10.71 -1.73 47.75
CA THR A 357 -9.77 -0.79 47.11
C THR A 357 -9.72 0.58 47.79
N ARG A 358 -10.78 1.00 48.49
CA ARG A 358 -10.79 2.26 49.25
C ARG A 358 -9.89 2.24 50.49
N ARG A 359 -9.63 1.06 51.08
CA ARG A 359 -8.75 0.91 52.25
C ARG A 359 -7.27 0.95 51.89
N THR A 360 -6.89 0.67 50.65
CA THR A 360 -5.49 0.57 50.19
C THR A 360 -4.97 1.79 49.46
N ARG A 361 -5.84 2.63 48.88
CA ARG A 361 -5.42 3.88 48.19
C ARG A 361 -4.78 4.95 49.10
N GLY A 362 -4.87 4.80 50.42
CA GLY A 362 -4.34 5.77 51.39
C GLY A 362 -2.91 5.50 51.87
N ALA A 363 -2.36 4.30 51.63
CA ALA A 363 -1.01 3.96 52.06
C ALA A 363 -0.08 3.92 50.84
N LEU A 364 0.69 4.99 50.65
CA LEU A 364 1.88 4.94 49.80
C LEU A 364 2.73 3.76 50.29
N LEU A 365 2.91 2.77 49.42
CA LEU A 365 3.79 1.65 49.72
C LEU A 365 5.21 2.19 49.84
N GLU A 366 5.83 2.02 51.02
CA GLU A 366 7.18 2.49 51.26
C GLU A 366 8.15 1.87 50.24
N GLY A 367 8.90 2.71 49.52
CA GLY A 367 9.80 2.28 48.44
C GLY A 367 9.13 2.02 47.08
N ALA A 368 7.81 2.16 46.96
CA ALA A 368 7.14 2.12 45.66
C ALA A 368 7.15 3.51 44.99
N TYR A 369 7.43 3.51 43.69
CA TYR A 369 7.45 4.72 42.87
C TYR A 369 6.05 4.96 42.30
N ASP A 370 5.42 6.08 42.66
CA ASP A 370 4.11 6.46 42.14
C ASP A 370 4.26 7.12 40.76
N LEU A 371 4.03 6.32 39.71
CA LEU A 371 4.11 6.78 38.33
C LEU A 371 2.94 7.70 37.93
N ASP A 372 1.83 7.69 38.67
CA ASP A 372 0.69 8.59 38.43
C ASP A 372 0.94 10.00 39.00
N ALA A 373 1.81 10.11 40.01
CA ALA A 373 2.28 11.38 40.57
C ALA A 373 3.37 12.06 39.72
N GLU A 374 4.02 11.32 38.82
CA GLU A 374 4.99 11.89 37.90
C GLU A 374 4.30 12.83 36.90
N PRO A 375 4.82 14.05 36.68
CA PRO A 375 4.25 14.96 35.71
C PRO A 375 4.25 14.27 34.35
N ARG A 376 3.05 14.09 33.78
CA ARG A 376 2.86 13.60 32.41
C ARG A 376 3.54 14.58 31.46
N ARG A 377 4.84 14.40 31.20
CA ARG A 377 5.53 15.07 30.10
C ARG A 377 4.95 14.48 28.83
N ILE A 378 3.96 15.17 28.27
CA ILE A 378 3.62 15.03 26.87
C ILE A 378 4.86 15.56 26.14
N ALA A 379 5.81 14.67 25.84
CA ALA A 379 6.75 14.94 24.78
C ALA A 379 5.88 15.03 23.53
N GLN A 380 5.42 16.25 23.19
CA GLN A 380 4.88 16.49 21.87
C GLN A 380 6.06 16.22 20.94
N PRO A 381 6.02 15.16 20.12
CA PRO A 381 7.04 15.00 19.12
C PRO A 381 7.01 16.28 18.29
N GLU A 382 8.16 16.92 18.05
CA GLU A 382 8.23 18.09 17.18
C GLU A 382 7.66 17.70 15.81
N PHE A 383 6.41 18.10 15.57
CA PHE A 383 5.72 17.87 14.32
C PHE A 383 6.27 18.87 13.31
N ARG A 384 7.19 18.42 12.46
CA ARG A 384 7.58 19.20 11.28
C ARG A 384 6.49 19.03 10.23
N VAL A 385 5.64 20.05 10.12
CA VAL A 385 4.84 20.28 8.90
C VAL A 385 5.85 20.45 7.78
N PHE A 386 5.98 19.45 6.89
CA PHE A 386 6.66 19.69 5.62
C PHE A 386 5.82 20.71 4.86
N GLU A 387 6.46 21.79 4.41
CA GLU A 387 5.78 22.78 3.57
C GLU A 387 5.16 22.07 2.38
N ASP A 388 3.84 22.23 2.25
CA ASP A 388 2.99 21.59 1.26
C ASP A 388 3.46 22.04 -0.13
N GLN A 389 4.39 21.29 -0.74
CA GLN A 389 4.69 21.45 -2.16
C GLN A 389 3.40 21.11 -2.89
N ALA A 390 2.84 22.10 -3.61
CA ALA A 390 1.59 21.93 -4.32
C ALA A 390 1.62 20.64 -5.16
N PRO A 391 0.59 19.78 -5.05
CA PRO A 391 0.63 18.45 -5.63
C PRO A 391 0.73 18.54 -7.16
N THR A 392 1.88 18.16 -7.72
CA THR A 392 2.02 18.05 -9.17
C THR A 392 1.30 16.79 -9.63
N VAL A 393 0.20 16.95 -10.36
CA VAL A 393 -0.56 15.84 -10.94
C VAL A 393 0.22 15.27 -12.13
N SER A 394 0.51 13.96 -12.09
CA SER A 394 1.19 13.27 -13.20
C SER A 394 0.23 12.97 -14.36
N VAL A 395 0.78 12.83 -15.57
CA VAL A 395 0.02 12.39 -16.75
C VAL A 395 -0.62 11.02 -16.50
N GLY A 396 0.14 10.10 -15.89
CA GLY A 396 -0.36 8.79 -15.49
C GLY A 396 -1.56 8.85 -14.55
N ALA A 397 -1.63 9.80 -13.61
CA ALA A 397 -2.80 9.97 -12.73
C ALA A 397 -4.05 10.35 -13.54
N LEU A 398 -3.92 11.21 -14.54
CA LEU A 398 -5.03 11.65 -15.39
C LEU A 398 -5.48 10.56 -16.39
N VAL A 399 -4.55 9.73 -16.88
CA VAL A 399 -4.91 8.53 -17.67
C VAL A 399 -5.67 7.52 -16.80
N ARG A 400 -5.26 7.33 -15.54
CA ARG A 400 -5.98 6.49 -14.58
C ARG A 400 -7.37 7.03 -14.27
N LEU A 401 -7.53 8.35 -14.14
CA LEU A 401 -8.85 9.00 -14.04
C LEU A 401 -9.72 8.67 -15.26
N ALA A 402 -9.19 8.79 -16.47
CA ALA A 402 -9.91 8.46 -17.70
C ALA A 402 -10.35 6.99 -17.74
N ARG A 403 -9.50 6.07 -17.28
CA ARG A 403 -9.87 4.64 -17.15
C ARG A 403 -11.01 4.45 -16.15
N LEU A 404 -10.94 5.06 -14.97
CA LEU A 404 -11.99 4.98 -13.95
C LEU A 404 -13.33 5.52 -14.48
N VAL A 405 -13.30 6.66 -15.19
CA VAL A 405 -14.48 7.23 -15.87
C VAL A 405 -15.02 6.28 -16.93
N SER A 406 -14.15 5.63 -17.72
CA SER A 406 -14.57 4.63 -18.73
C SER A 406 -15.29 3.44 -18.11
N ARG A 407 -15.01 3.13 -16.84
CA ARG A 407 -15.65 2.06 -16.06
C ARG A 407 -16.89 2.52 -15.29
N GLY A 408 -17.27 3.79 -15.40
CA GLY A 408 -18.42 4.35 -14.70
C GLY A 408 -18.16 4.65 -13.22
N ALA A 409 -16.90 4.74 -12.79
CA ALA A 409 -16.57 5.11 -11.41
C ALA A 409 -17.00 6.54 -11.10
N ASN A 410 -17.28 6.82 -9.82
CA ASN A 410 -17.63 8.17 -9.38
C ASN A 410 -16.43 9.13 -9.55
N LEU A 411 -16.63 10.23 -10.28
CA LEU A 411 -15.57 11.17 -10.63
C LEU A 411 -14.92 11.80 -9.39
N GLN A 412 -15.73 12.30 -8.44
CA GLN A 412 -15.23 12.95 -7.24
C GLN A 412 -14.39 12.01 -6.38
N ARG A 413 -14.88 10.78 -6.16
CA ARG A 413 -14.15 9.75 -5.40
C ARG A 413 -12.83 9.39 -6.09
N SER A 414 -12.85 9.28 -7.42
CA SER A 414 -11.68 8.96 -8.23
C SER A 414 -10.63 10.08 -8.15
N ALA A 415 -11.06 11.34 -8.29
CA ALA A 415 -10.19 12.51 -8.21
C ALA A 415 -9.51 12.63 -6.84
N THR A 416 -10.27 12.51 -5.74
CA THR A 416 -9.71 12.55 -4.39
C THR A 416 -8.68 11.45 -4.15
N ALA A 417 -8.96 10.22 -4.57
CA ALA A 417 -8.04 9.10 -4.40
C ALA A 417 -6.74 9.26 -5.20
N LEU A 418 -6.83 9.82 -6.40
CA LEU A 418 -5.71 10.11 -7.30
C LEU A 418 -4.98 11.42 -6.97
N ALA A 419 -5.40 12.14 -5.91
CA ALA A 419 -4.90 13.47 -5.57
C ALA A 419 -5.01 14.49 -6.73
N ILE A 420 -6.10 14.41 -7.51
CA ILE A 420 -6.41 15.33 -8.61
C ILE A 420 -7.41 16.38 -8.11
N PRO A 421 -7.15 17.68 -8.31
CA PRO A 421 -8.10 18.74 -7.96
C PRO A 421 -9.45 18.55 -8.65
N ALA A 422 -10.54 18.84 -7.92
CA ALA A 422 -11.91 18.60 -8.39
C ALA A 422 -12.21 19.34 -9.71
N GLU A 423 -11.79 20.61 -9.81
CA GLU A 423 -11.92 21.43 -11.03
C GLU A 423 -11.26 20.76 -12.24
N LEU A 424 -9.99 20.37 -12.11
CA LEU A 424 -9.24 19.72 -13.20
C LEU A 424 -9.88 18.39 -13.59
N SER A 425 -10.32 17.60 -12.61
CA SER A 425 -10.99 16.32 -12.90
C SER A 425 -12.29 16.51 -13.70
N GLY A 426 -13.04 17.59 -13.43
CA GLY A 426 -14.23 17.98 -14.17
C GLY A 426 -13.91 18.42 -15.60
N GLU A 427 -12.89 19.27 -15.77
CA GLU A 427 -12.42 19.73 -17.08
C GLU A 427 -12.00 18.54 -17.98
N VAL A 428 -11.22 17.60 -17.43
CA VAL A 428 -10.76 16.40 -18.16
C VAL A 428 -11.91 15.48 -18.53
N ALA A 429 -12.84 15.22 -17.60
CA ALA A 429 -14.01 14.39 -17.89
C ALA A 429 -14.89 15.02 -18.99
N PHE A 430 -15.12 16.34 -18.93
CA PHE A 430 -15.89 17.06 -19.93
C PHE A 430 -15.20 17.11 -21.31
N ALA A 431 -13.88 17.30 -21.33
CA ALA A 431 -13.09 17.25 -22.56
C ALA A 431 -13.19 15.88 -23.24
N LEU A 432 -13.03 14.80 -22.48
CA LEU A 432 -13.21 13.44 -22.99
C LEU A 432 -14.65 13.22 -23.50
N ASP A 433 -15.66 13.64 -22.73
CA ASP A 433 -17.07 13.55 -23.15
C ASP A 433 -17.32 14.24 -24.49
N SER A 434 -16.83 15.47 -24.65
CA SER A 434 -16.94 16.26 -25.86
C SER A 434 -16.32 15.57 -27.07
N ILE A 435 -15.09 15.06 -26.93
CA ILE A 435 -14.36 14.35 -27.99
C ILE A 435 -15.10 13.08 -28.42
N TYR A 436 -15.52 12.26 -27.43
CA TYR A 436 -16.18 11.00 -27.72
C TYR A 436 -17.58 11.20 -28.31
N ARG A 437 -18.35 12.19 -27.86
CA ARG A 437 -19.65 12.52 -28.45
C ARG A 437 -19.55 13.09 -29.86
N ALA A 438 -18.55 13.93 -30.13
CA ALA A 438 -18.29 14.44 -31.49
C ALA A 438 -17.96 13.31 -32.46
N SER A 439 -17.19 12.31 -31.99
CA SER A 439 -16.79 11.12 -32.75
C SER A 439 -17.90 10.05 -32.87
N ALA A 440 -18.93 10.11 -32.03
CA ALA A 440 -19.98 9.10 -31.98
C ALA A 440 -20.99 9.24 -33.11
N LYS A 441 -21.48 8.10 -33.61
CA LYS A 441 -22.61 8.05 -34.54
C LYS A 441 -23.82 8.73 -33.91
N ARG A 442 -24.69 9.35 -34.72
CA ARG A 442 -25.85 10.13 -34.23
C ARG A 442 -26.71 9.38 -33.21
N GLN A 443 -26.92 8.08 -33.40
CA GLN A 443 -27.70 7.22 -32.50
C GLN A 443 -26.98 6.93 -31.16
N GLU A 444 -25.65 6.97 -31.13
CA GLU A 444 -24.83 6.65 -29.96
C GLU A 444 -24.53 7.88 -29.10
N ARG A 445 -24.80 9.10 -29.58
CA ARG A 445 -24.52 10.34 -28.84
C ARG A 445 -25.27 10.49 -27.51
N LYS A 446 -26.33 9.71 -27.30
CA LYS A 446 -27.08 9.66 -26.04
C LYS A 446 -26.45 8.72 -25.00
N LYS A 447 -25.52 7.85 -25.42
CA LYS A 447 -24.81 6.92 -24.54
C LYS A 447 -24.02 7.67 -23.48
N SER A 448 -23.76 7.02 -22.36
CA SER A 448 -22.87 7.54 -21.32
C SER A 448 -21.42 7.60 -21.85
N LEU A 449 -20.57 8.39 -21.20
CA LEU A 449 -19.14 8.42 -21.55
C LEU A 449 -18.50 7.04 -21.37
N SER A 450 -18.88 6.28 -20.34
CA SER A 450 -18.38 4.92 -20.12
C SER A 450 -18.70 3.98 -21.30
N GLU A 451 -19.92 4.03 -21.82
CA GLU A 451 -20.33 3.26 -23.00
C GLU A 451 -19.59 3.68 -24.28
N LEU A 452 -19.29 4.97 -24.44
CA LEU A 452 -18.52 5.47 -25.59
C LEU A 452 -17.04 5.07 -25.51
N MET A 453 -16.49 4.91 -24.31
CA MET A 453 -15.10 4.51 -24.06
C MET A 453 -14.90 2.98 -24.02
N ALA A 454 -15.97 2.19 -24.05
CA ALA A 454 -15.94 0.72 -23.96
C ALA A 454 -15.09 0.03 -25.05
N SER A 455 -14.77 0.74 -26.13
CA SER A 455 -13.89 0.24 -27.20
C SER A 455 -12.40 0.12 -26.80
N ILE A 456 -11.97 0.77 -25.71
CA ILE A 456 -10.60 0.65 -25.21
C ILE A 456 -10.48 -0.64 -24.40
N THR A 457 -9.63 -1.56 -24.87
CA THR A 457 -9.39 -2.85 -24.21
C THR A 457 -8.54 -2.69 -22.94
N GLU A 458 -8.62 -3.66 -22.02
CA GLU A 458 -7.81 -3.67 -20.78
C GLU A 458 -6.30 -3.64 -21.07
N ALA A 459 -5.84 -4.38 -22.09
CA ALA A 459 -4.43 -4.37 -22.51
C ALA A 459 -3.97 -3.00 -23.00
N GLN A 460 -4.83 -2.26 -23.69
CA GLN A 460 -4.53 -0.90 -24.14
C GLN A 460 -4.44 0.08 -22.96
N TRP A 461 -5.32 -0.05 -21.96
CA TRP A 461 -5.24 0.76 -20.75
C TRP A 461 -3.95 0.52 -19.97
N VAL A 462 -3.54 -0.74 -19.79
CA VAL A 462 -2.29 -1.09 -19.11
C VAL A 462 -1.09 -0.45 -19.81
N ASN A 463 -0.96 -0.66 -21.13
CA ASN A 463 0.15 -0.12 -21.91
C ASN A 463 0.14 1.43 -21.92
N LEU A 464 -1.04 2.06 -21.95
CA LEU A 464 -1.16 3.51 -21.93
C LEU A 464 -0.77 4.12 -20.57
N ILE A 465 -1.15 3.46 -19.46
CA ILE A 465 -0.77 3.91 -18.12
C ILE A 465 0.74 3.79 -17.92
N GLU A 466 1.34 2.66 -18.28
CA GLU A 466 2.79 2.44 -18.19
C GLU A 466 3.56 3.49 -18.99
N PHE A 467 3.09 3.79 -20.22
CA PHE A 467 3.67 4.85 -21.03
C PHE A 467 3.50 6.23 -20.37
N ALA A 468 2.31 6.54 -19.85
CA ALA A 468 2.00 7.83 -19.24
C ALA A 468 2.76 8.10 -17.92
N ASP A 469 3.10 7.06 -17.16
CA ASP A 469 3.91 7.19 -15.95
C ASP A 469 5.36 7.60 -16.26
N ALA A 470 5.87 7.27 -17.45
CA ALA A 470 7.20 7.67 -17.90
C ALA A 470 7.24 9.11 -18.46
N VAL A 471 6.09 9.76 -18.64
CA VAL A 471 6.01 11.11 -19.22
C VAL A 471 6.37 12.16 -18.17
N VAL A 472 7.41 12.93 -18.46
CA VAL A 472 7.81 14.09 -17.63
C VAL A 472 7.22 15.35 -18.23
N VAL A 473 6.44 16.08 -17.44
CA VAL A 473 5.87 17.37 -17.84
C VAL A 473 6.89 18.49 -17.60
N PRO A 474 7.28 19.26 -18.63
CA PRO A 474 8.20 20.38 -18.47
C PRO A 474 7.63 21.46 -17.53
N ARG A 475 8.36 21.81 -16.46
CA ARG A 475 7.93 22.82 -15.47
C ARG A 475 8.28 24.25 -15.89
N GLU A 476 9.40 24.45 -16.57
CA GLU A 476 9.95 25.76 -16.93
C GLU A 476 9.89 26.01 -18.43
N VAL A 477 8.68 26.17 -18.96
CA VAL A 477 8.50 26.45 -20.38
C VAL A 477 7.68 27.71 -20.57
N THR A 478 8.19 28.62 -21.42
CA THR A 478 7.46 29.79 -21.92
C THR A 478 6.45 29.34 -22.97
N TRP A 479 5.25 29.94 -22.93
CA TRP A 479 4.15 29.65 -23.84
C TRP A 479 3.64 30.97 -24.40
N ILE A 480 3.29 31.00 -25.68
CA ILE A 480 2.56 32.13 -26.29
C ILE A 480 1.22 32.30 -25.58
N LYS A 481 0.49 31.18 -25.45
CA LYS A 481 -0.75 31.07 -24.69
C LYS A 481 -0.81 29.66 -24.10
N VAL A 482 -1.06 29.53 -22.80
CA VAL A 482 -1.22 28.21 -22.18
C VAL A 482 -2.65 27.73 -22.47
N PRO A 483 -2.84 26.58 -23.13
CA PRO A 483 -4.18 26.07 -23.37
C PRO A 483 -4.82 25.61 -22.05
N THR A 484 -6.12 25.85 -21.92
CA THR A 484 -6.94 25.06 -20.99
C THR A 484 -7.11 23.64 -21.54
N VAL A 485 -7.56 22.71 -20.69
CA VAL A 485 -7.90 21.35 -21.15
C VAL A 485 -8.96 21.39 -22.25
N LEU A 486 -9.90 22.35 -22.16
CA LEU A 486 -10.97 22.54 -23.13
C LEU A 486 -10.48 23.13 -24.45
N ASP A 487 -9.56 24.10 -24.42
CA ASP A 487 -8.96 24.66 -25.64
C ASP A 487 -8.26 23.57 -26.44
N PHE A 488 -7.50 22.72 -25.76
CA PHE A 488 -6.80 21.60 -26.39
C PHE A 488 -7.77 20.53 -26.91
N ALA A 489 -8.84 20.22 -26.17
CA ALA A 489 -9.89 19.32 -26.62
C ALA A 489 -10.58 19.82 -27.89
N GLY A 490 -10.72 21.14 -28.05
CA GLY A 490 -11.24 21.76 -29.26
C GLY A 490 -10.41 21.52 -30.53
N LEU A 491 -9.13 21.12 -30.39
CA LEU A 491 -8.29 20.73 -31.53
C LEU A 491 -8.60 19.32 -32.04
N VAL A 492 -9.30 18.50 -31.26
CA VAL A 492 -9.57 17.10 -31.60
C VAL A 492 -10.88 17.00 -32.39
N GLY A 493 -10.76 16.69 -33.68
CA GLY A 493 -11.92 16.58 -34.57
C GLY A 493 -12.73 15.28 -34.41
N PRO A 494 -13.83 15.11 -35.17
CA PRO A 494 -14.70 13.92 -35.10
C PRO A 494 -14.02 12.59 -35.46
N GLN A 495 -12.98 12.63 -36.30
CA GLN A 495 -12.13 11.47 -36.56
C GLN A 495 -10.99 11.32 -35.53
N ARG A 496 -11.02 12.10 -34.44
CA ARG A 496 -10.00 12.20 -33.40
C ARG A 496 -8.62 12.58 -33.95
N HIS A 497 -8.59 13.31 -35.05
CA HIS A 497 -7.37 13.94 -35.53
C HIS A 497 -7.13 15.24 -34.74
N ILE A 498 -5.87 15.57 -34.48
CA ILE A 498 -5.53 16.84 -33.83
C ILE A 498 -5.22 17.87 -34.91
N VAL A 499 -6.03 18.92 -35.01
CA VAL A 499 -5.99 19.89 -36.10
C VAL A 499 -5.32 21.18 -35.65
N MET A 500 -4.38 21.70 -36.44
CA MET A 500 -3.57 22.88 -36.17
C MET A 500 -3.70 23.89 -37.32
N TRP A 501 -3.90 25.16 -37.00
CA TRP A 501 -4.01 26.24 -38.00
C TRP A 501 -3.56 27.62 -37.51
N ARG A 502 -3.27 27.76 -36.21
CA ARG A 502 -2.71 28.97 -35.58
C ARG A 502 -1.36 28.63 -34.97
N GLU A 503 -0.46 29.60 -34.90
CA GLU A 503 0.87 29.42 -34.30
C GLU A 503 0.82 28.77 -32.92
N GLU A 504 -0.11 29.23 -32.05
CA GLU A 504 -0.33 28.65 -30.73
C GLU A 504 -0.63 27.13 -30.77
N HIS A 505 -1.37 26.64 -31.76
CA HIS A 505 -1.66 25.21 -31.90
C HIS A 505 -0.39 24.42 -32.26
N PHE A 506 0.45 24.95 -33.15
CA PHE A 506 1.73 24.32 -33.50
C PHE A 506 2.66 24.30 -32.30
N GLU A 507 2.68 25.36 -31.49
CA GLU A 507 3.43 25.39 -30.24
C GLU A 507 2.96 24.29 -29.27
N TRP A 508 1.65 24.19 -29.02
CA TRP A 508 1.09 23.22 -28.08
C TRP A 508 1.41 21.79 -28.48
N ILE A 509 1.22 21.45 -29.76
CA ILE A 509 1.50 20.12 -30.27
C ILE A 509 3.00 19.84 -30.33
N GLY A 510 3.82 20.82 -30.70
CA GLY A 510 5.28 20.70 -30.68
C GLY A 510 5.81 20.35 -29.29
N LYS A 511 5.31 21.02 -28.25
CA LYS A 511 5.66 20.71 -26.86
C LYS A 511 5.10 19.35 -26.42
N PHE A 512 3.87 19.02 -26.79
CA PHE A 512 3.28 17.70 -26.53
C PHE A 512 4.17 16.60 -27.07
N VAL A 513 4.37 16.53 -28.41
CA VAL A 513 5.13 15.43 -29.05
C VAL A 513 6.58 15.33 -28.55
N THR A 514 7.18 16.46 -28.18
CA THR A 514 8.55 16.50 -27.63
C THR A 514 8.60 15.95 -26.21
N SER A 515 7.67 16.35 -25.34
CA SER A 515 7.63 15.91 -23.94
C SER A 515 7.36 14.41 -23.77
N ILE A 516 6.60 13.81 -24.69
CA ILE A 516 6.28 12.38 -24.65
C ILE A 516 7.18 11.54 -25.58
N ASN A 517 8.22 12.16 -26.16
CA ASN A 517 9.20 11.51 -27.04
C ASN A 517 8.56 10.70 -28.19
N ILE A 518 7.52 11.25 -28.83
CA ILE A 518 6.85 10.62 -29.98
C ILE A 518 7.83 10.49 -31.15
N LYS A 519 7.78 9.35 -31.83
CA LYS A 519 8.53 9.09 -33.07
C LYS A 519 7.62 9.23 -34.29
N LYS A 520 8.20 9.47 -35.48
CA LYS A 520 7.48 9.48 -36.77
C LYS A 520 6.71 8.18 -37.02
N SER A 521 7.18 7.10 -36.41
CA SER A 521 6.52 5.80 -36.42
C SER A 521 5.16 5.77 -35.72
N ASP A 522 4.92 6.70 -34.80
CA ASP A 522 3.75 6.71 -33.91
C ASP A 522 2.72 7.71 -34.39
N VAL A 523 3.18 8.81 -34.99
CA VAL A 523 2.35 9.92 -35.46
C VAL A 523 2.92 10.50 -36.76
N ILE A 524 2.03 10.84 -37.68
CA ILE A 524 2.33 11.59 -38.90
C ILE A 524 1.58 12.92 -38.90
N VAL A 525 2.18 13.94 -39.53
CA VAL A 525 1.55 15.23 -39.78
C VAL A 525 1.25 15.34 -41.28
N LEU A 526 -0.02 15.51 -41.62
CA LEU A 526 -0.48 15.78 -42.98
C LEU A 526 -0.81 17.27 -43.12
N ILE A 527 -0.48 17.83 -44.28
CA ILE A 527 -0.64 19.26 -44.58
C ILE A 527 -1.62 19.38 -45.76
N THR A 528 -2.58 20.30 -45.67
CA THR A 528 -3.54 20.55 -46.77
C THR A 528 -2.93 21.36 -47.92
N PRO A 529 -3.45 21.24 -49.16
CA PRO A 529 -3.09 22.14 -50.26
C PRO A 529 -3.30 23.61 -49.87
N GLY A 530 -2.39 24.50 -50.28
CA GLY A 530 -2.46 25.94 -49.99
C GLY A 530 -1.76 26.40 -48.70
N PHE A 531 -1.07 25.51 -47.99
CA PHE A 531 -0.36 25.83 -46.75
C PHE A 531 0.69 26.94 -46.93
N THR A 532 0.58 28.01 -46.15
CA THR A 532 1.36 29.24 -46.34
C THR A 532 2.83 29.07 -45.94
N GLN A 533 3.72 29.96 -46.43
CA GLN A 533 5.14 29.96 -46.00
C GLN A 533 5.30 30.18 -44.49
N GLU A 534 4.44 31.02 -43.90
CA GLU A 534 4.45 31.30 -42.46
C GLU A 534 4.08 30.06 -41.64
N GLN A 535 3.07 29.31 -42.06
CA GLN A 535 2.70 28.04 -41.42
C GLN A 535 3.79 26.98 -41.53
N LYS A 536 4.54 26.94 -42.64
CA LYS A 536 5.73 26.08 -42.78
C LYS A 536 6.82 26.46 -41.78
N ALA A 537 7.03 27.76 -41.56
CA ALA A 537 7.99 28.24 -40.57
C ALA A 537 7.59 27.84 -39.14
N TRP A 538 6.30 27.82 -38.80
CA TRP A 538 5.82 27.34 -37.49
C TRP A 538 6.11 25.85 -37.28
N ILE A 539 5.97 25.01 -38.32
CA ILE A 539 6.30 23.57 -38.25
C ILE A 539 7.77 23.35 -37.89
N GLU A 540 8.68 24.11 -38.52
CA GLU A 540 10.12 24.05 -38.22
C GLU A 540 10.39 24.55 -36.79
N ARG A 541 9.86 25.73 -36.44
CA ARG A 541 10.05 26.38 -35.14
C ARG A 541 9.64 25.49 -33.96
N HIS A 542 8.61 24.66 -34.13
CA HIS A 542 8.07 23.80 -33.08
C HIS A 542 8.45 22.32 -33.22
N ASN A 543 9.53 22.01 -33.96
CA ASN A 543 10.09 20.66 -34.12
C ASN A 543 9.09 19.62 -34.68
N LEU A 544 8.15 20.07 -35.52
CA LEU A 544 7.14 19.22 -36.14
C LEU A 544 7.54 18.70 -37.52
N ALA A 545 8.55 19.30 -38.16
CA ALA A 545 9.00 18.95 -39.52
C ALA A 545 9.34 17.45 -39.68
N ARG A 546 9.95 16.85 -38.65
CA ARG A 546 10.30 15.41 -38.62
C ARG A 546 9.09 14.46 -38.71
N PHE A 547 7.88 14.94 -38.45
CA PHE A 547 6.65 14.14 -38.51
C PHE A 547 5.88 14.33 -39.81
N VAL A 548 6.25 15.32 -40.64
CA VAL A 548 5.53 15.62 -41.88
C VAL A 548 5.68 14.45 -42.87
N SER A 549 4.55 14.03 -43.44
CA SER A 549 4.52 13.09 -44.57
C SER A 549 4.55 13.88 -45.88
N LEU A 550 5.36 13.42 -46.82
CA LEU A 550 5.42 13.97 -48.19
C LEU A 550 4.47 13.22 -49.15
N ASP A 551 3.94 12.07 -48.73
CA ASP A 551 3.02 11.27 -49.54
C ASP A 551 1.61 11.85 -49.48
N GLU A 552 0.99 12.05 -50.65
CA GLU A 552 -0.44 12.38 -50.77
C GLU A 552 -1.26 11.18 -50.27
N SER A 553 -1.72 11.25 -49.02
CA SER A 553 -2.61 10.24 -48.48
C SER A 553 -4.05 10.60 -48.85
N ASP A 554 -4.80 9.63 -49.38
CA ASP A 554 -6.24 9.73 -49.69
C ASP A 554 -7.13 9.73 -48.42
N THR A 555 -6.55 10.11 -47.27
CA THR A 555 -7.20 10.09 -45.96
C THR A 555 -8.05 11.35 -45.78
N GLN A 556 -9.34 11.19 -45.55
CA GLN A 556 -10.23 12.30 -45.22
C GLN A 556 -9.81 12.98 -43.91
N LEU A 557 -9.36 14.22 -44.00
CA LEU A 557 -8.93 15.03 -42.86
C LEU A 557 -10.10 15.69 -42.14
N ASP A 558 -10.01 15.79 -40.81
CA ASP A 558 -11.01 16.53 -40.02
C ASP A 558 -11.00 18.01 -40.42
N THR A 559 -12.18 18.62 -40.48
CA THR A 559 -12.38 20.05 -40.78
C THR A 559 -12.64 20.82 -39.50
N VAL A 560 -12.07 22.02 -39.39
CA VAL A 560 -12.35 22.93 -38.28
C VAL A 560 -12.90 24.24 -38.82
N ARG A 561 -13.73 24.91 -38.02
CA ARG A 561 -14.28 26.23 -38.31
C ARG A 561 -13.60 27.29 -37.44
N THR A 562 -13.58 28.53 -37.94
CA THR A 562 -13.11 29.68 -37.16
C THR A 562 -13.97 29.88 -35.91
N GLU A 563 -13.45 30.59 -34.88
CA GLU A 563 -14.12 30.79 -33.58
C GLU A 563 -15.54 31.35 -33.69
N ASN A 564 -15.83 32.12 -34.75
CA ASN A 564 -17.16 32.69 -35.00
C ASN A 564 -18.13 31.68 -35.67
N GLY A 565 -17.68 30.47 -35.97
CA GLY A 565 -18.42 29.41 -36.65
C GLY A 565 -18.70 29.67 -38.14
N ARG A 566 -18.22 30.80 -38.68
CA ARG A 566 -18.62 31.33 -40.00
C ARG A 566 -17.83 30.77 -41.18
N ALA A 567 -16.55 30.43 -40.99
CA ALA A 567 -15.68 29.99 -42.09
C ALA A 567 -15.00 28.65 -41.77
N VAL A 568 -14.89 27.77 -42.76
CA VAL A 568 -14.11 26.53 -42.66
C VAL A 568 -12.64 26.88 -42.87
N VAL A 569 -11.77 26.38 -41.99
CA VAL A 569 -10.33 26.55 -42.12
C VAL A 569 -9.82 25.57 -43.17
N VAL A 570 -9.45 26.10 -44.34
CA VAL A 570 -8.96 25.30 -45.47
C VAL A 570 -7.49 24.93 -45.27
N GLU A 571 -6.66 25.89 -44.88
CA GLU A 571 -5.22 25.76 -44.67
C GLU A 571 -4.92 25.26 -43.25
N ARG A 572 -4.61 23.96 -43.11
CA ARG A 572 -4.39 23.32 -41.80
C ARG A 572 -3.40 22.17 -41.88
N ALA A 573 -2.78 21.90 -40.74
CA ALA A 573 -1.98 20.70 -40.51
C ALA A 573 -2.73 19.78 -39.55
N VAL A 574 -2.63 18.47 -39.78
CA VAL A 574 -3.42 17.47 -39.06
C VAL A 574 -2.51 16.36 -38.57
N VAL A 575 -2.53 16.13 -37.26
CA VAL A 575 -1.80 15.06 -36.58
C VAL A 575 -2.64 13.79 -36.59
N ILE A 576 -2.07 12.71 -37.11
CA ILE A 576 -2.73 11.40 -37.22
C ILE A 576 -1.89 10.35 -36.51
N ALA A 577 -2.54 9.59 -35.61
CA ALA A 577 -1.93 8.44 -34.98
C ALA A 577 -1.74 7.29 -35.99
N SER A 578 -0.54 6.74 -36.06
CA SER A 578 -0.25 5.55 -36.84
C SER A 578 -0.92 4.32 -36.24
N ARG A 579 -1.59 3.50 -37.07
CA ARG A 579 -2.25 2.28 -36.59
C ARG A 579 -1.22 1.20 -36.27
N ARG A 580 -0.99 0.96 -34.99
CA ARG A 580 -0.07 -0.09 -34.49
C ARG A 580 -0.72 -0.85 -33.35
N LYS A 581 -1.17 -2.09 -33.61
CA LYS A 581 -1.96 -2.87 -32.65
C LYS A 581 -1.30 -3.05 -31.27
N GLN A 582 0.03 -2.97 -31.16
CA GLN A 582 0.78 -3.22 -29.93
C GLN A 582 1.48 -1.98 -29.33
N HIS A 583 1.37 -0.80 -29.95
CA HIS A 583 1.99 0.41 -29.41
C HIS A 583 1.07 1.11 -28.39
N PRO A 584 1.58 1.75 -27.31
CA PRO A 584 0.76 2.52 -26.37
C PRO A 584 -0.06 3.64 -27.02
N LEU A 585 0.43 4.18 -28.14
CA LEU A 585 -0.27 5.15 -29.01
C LEU A 585 -0.87 4.50 -30.26
N GLY A 586 -1.23 3.23 -30.16
CA GLY A 586 -1.55 2.36 -31.30
C GLY A 586 -2.77 2.75 -32.13
N ASN A 587 -3.55 3.74 -31.67
CA ASN A 587 -4.67 4.30 -32.40
C ASN A 587 -4.97 5.74 -31.94
N ARG A 588 -5.82 6.41 -32.72
CA ARG A 588 -6.32 7.77 -32.49
C ARG A 588 -7.06 7.98 -31.16
N ILE A 589 -7.65 6.93 -30.58
CA ILE A 589 -8.37 7.00 -29.31
C ILE A 589 -7.37 7.19 -28.18
N LEU A 590 -6.32 6.35 -28.15
CA LEU A 590 -5.29 6.39 -27.13
C LEU A 590 -4.49 7.70 -27.19
N LEU A 591 -4.21 8.19 -28.40
CA LEU A 591 -3.57 9.49 -28.60
C LEU A 591 -4.42 10.64 -28.00
N ALA A 592 -5.72 10.66 -28.26
CA ALA A 592 -6.60 11.69 -27.72
C ALA A 592 -6.67 11.64 -26.18
N VAL A 593 -6.81 10.44 -25.59
CA VAL A 593 -6.81 10.28 -24.12
C VAL A 593 -5.50 10.77 -23.51
N LEU A 594 -4.35 10.38 -24.09
CA LEU A 594 -3.05 10.82 -23.58
C LEU A 594 -2.86 12.33 -23.74
N ALA A 595 -3.28 12.91 -24.86
CA ALA A 595 -3.10 14.33 -25.11
C ALA A 595 -3.91 15.19 -24.11
N ILE A 596 -5.14 14.78 -23.79
CA ILE A 596 -5.96 15.43 -22.75
C ILE A 596 -5.34 15.25 -21.36
N ALA A 597 -4.85 14.05 -21.04
CA ALA A 597 -4.17 13.80 -19.77
C ALA A 597 -2.89 14.62 -19.62
N TRP A 598 -2.08 14.70 -20.68
CA TRP A 598 -0.88 15.53 -20.71
C TRP A 598 -1.22 17.00 -20.53
N GLN A 599 -2.23 17.49 -21.24
CA GLN A 599 -2.66 18.87 -21.13
C GLN A 599 -3.13 19.21 -19.72
N GLY A 600 -3.89 18.32 -19.07
CA GLY A 600 -4.33 18.54 -17.70
C GLY A 600 -3.16 18.69 -16.71
N ALA A 601 -2.11 17.90 -16.89
CA ALA A 601 -0.90 18.00 -16.06
C ALA A 601 -0.13 19.31 -16.30
N VAL A 602 -0.03 19.75 -17.57
CA VAL A 602 0.58 21.03 -17.95
C VAL A 602 -0.19 22.23 -17.37
N SER A 603 -1.52 22.22 -17.45
CA SER A 603 -2.37 23.32 -16.98
C SER A 603 -2.25 23.54 -15.47
N LEU A 604 -2.01 22.49 -14.68
CA LEU A 604 -1.87 22.61 -13.22
C LEU A 604 -0.49 23.17 -12.80
N ALA A 605 0.59 22.69 -13.43
CA ALA A 605 1.96 23.08 -13.08
C ALA A 605 2.23 24.60 -13.14
N LYS A 606 1.42 25.37 -13.89
CA LYS A 606 1.52 26.83 -13.98
C LYS A 606 0.59 27.61 -13.05
N ARG A 607 -0.56 27.06 -12.62
CA ARG A 607 -1.46 27.76 -11.68
C ARG A 607 -0.75 28.04 -10.34
N ASP A 608 0.26 27.23 -10.00
CA ASP A 608 1.09 27.39 -8.80
C ASP A 608 2.19 28.45 -8.91
N HIS A 609 2.44 29.01 -10.11
CA HIS A 609 3.52 29.98 -10.37
C HIS A 609 3.03 31.42 -10.57
N SER A 610 1.75 31.70 -10.33
CA SER A 610 1.31 33.09 -10.15
C SER A 610 1.98 33.64 -8.88
N PRO A 611 2.71 34.77 -8.93
CA PRO A 611 3.33 35.32 -7.74
C PRO A 611 2.21 35.60 -6.73
N ARG A 612 2.23 34.87 -5.60
CA ARG A 612 1.42 35.24 -4.43
C ARG A 612 1.75 36.68 -4.14
N GLY A 613 0.80 37.57 -4.44
CA GLY A 613 0.94 38.98 -4.13
C GLY A 613 1.36 39.09 -2.67
N LEU A 614 2.45 39.81 -2.44
CA LEU A 614 2.84 40.30 -1.13
C LEU A 614 1.66 41.11 -0.58
N GLY A 615 0.76 40.42 0.11
CA GLY A 615 -0.22 41.03 0.96
C GLY A 615 0.55 41.72 2.07
N LYS A 616 0.69 43.04 1.96
CA LYS A 616 0.99 43.88 3.12
C LYS A 616 -0.05 43.57 4.19
N LYS A 617 0.37 42.91 5.26
CA LYS A 617 -0.04 43.18 6.64
C LYS A 617 0.98 42.57 7.59
#